data_AF-A0A523AKS7-F1
#
_entry.id   AF-A0A523AKS7-F1
#
_cell.length_a   1.000
_cell.length_b   1.000
_cell.length_c   1.000
_cell.angle_alpha   90.00
_cell.angle_beta   90.00
_cell.angle_gamma   90.00
#
_symmetry.space_group_name_H-M   'P 1'
#
loop_
_entity.id
_entity.type
_entity.pdbx_description
1 polymer ?
#
loop_
_entity_poly.entity_id
_entity_poly.type
_entity_poly.pdbx_seq_one_letter_code
_entity_poly.pdbx_strand_id
1 'polypeptide(L)'
;MKKWKIALILIPIALLFACAQPQPQVQVEKKTDWAKNFPTSLHYTRQGKITFYSAQNGGAELITGKPIDEFGCIKCHAEKKANGEPIVTENYVPDCYDCHVTPGDKVDDSKCLACHARQKTEIAVLNLTDVHRSAGMKCIDCHSKEDIMGDGKHYPTLLKRETMVKCENCHEYKSNPAHILHGKVYCTSCHQTSVISCYNCHLDSAEKHQKRSFRPLAGFEILVNFQGKVYPANYMTAVYRNKTFVTIQPFYTHAIGKPKECSECHGSEPLKEYLSTGKITMTKWNESGKMMSSVKGVVPLPPDWKDALKFDYITYIGDPSNPVKPEPYNWTYLKSSSDAMQICCAEPLTRDQIEKLAKEFGKK
;
A
#
# COMPACT_ATOMS: atom_id res chain seq x y z
N MET A 1 80.60 -68.29 -15.72
CA MET A 1 80.28 -68.22 -14.28
C MET A 1 79.16 -67.20 -14.08
N LYS A 2 78.11 -67.60 -13.34
CA LYS A 2 76.92 -66.85 -12.84
C LYS A 2 76.16 -65.91 -13.81
N LYS A 3 75.02 -66.41 -14.27
CA LYS A 3 73.88 -65.64 -14.81
C LYS A 3 73.28 -64.77 -13.70
N TRP A 4 73.08 -63.47 -13.95
CA TRP A 4 72.19 -62.60 -13.17
C TRP A 4 71.01 -62.23 -14.06
N LYS A 5 69.79 -62.53 -13.61
CA LYS A 5 68.55 -62.04 -14.23
C LYS A 5 68.21 -60.71 -13.57
N ILE A 6 68.17 -59.62 -14.32
CA ILE A 6 67.55 -58.36 -13.90
C ILE A 6 66.26 -58.22 -14.71
N ALA A 7 65.14 -58.20 -13.98
CA ALA A 7 63.80 -57.99 -14.54
C ALA A 7 63.60 -56.50 -14.84
N LEU A 8 63.23 -56.16 -16.08
CA LEU A 8 62.72 -54.84 -16.41
C LEU A 8 61.26 -54.73 -15.96
N ILE A 9 61.00 -53.82 -15.04
CA ILE A 9 59.65 -53.41 -14.61
C ILE A 9 59.20 -52.31 -15.56
N LEU A 10 58.21 -52.60 -16.41
CA LEU A 10 57.48 -51.62 -17.20
C LEU A 10 56.39 -51.00 -16.31
N ILE A 11 56.53 -49.71 -15.97
CA ILE A 11 55.50 -48.92 -15.29
C ILE A 11 54.59 -48.31 -16.36
N PRO A 12 53.28 -48.64 -16.39
CA PRO A 12 52.35 -48.05 -17.34
C PRO A 12 51.97 -46.63 -16.89
N ILE A 13 52.11 -45.68 -17.80
CA ILE A 13 51.66 -44.29 -17.63
C ILE A 13 50.13 -44.29 -17.66
N ALA A 14 49.51 -44.11 -16.48
CA ALA A 14 48.07 -43.94 -16.35
C ALA A 14 47.67 -42.53 -16.78
N LEU A 15 47.00 -42.41 -17.92
CA LEU A 15 46.29 -41.21 -18.37
C LEU A 15 45.11 -40.96 -17.42
N LEU A 16 45.30 -40.07 -16.45
CA LEU A 16 44.23 -39.54 -15.60
C LEU A 16 43.33 -38.63 -16.45
N PHE A 17 42.21 -39.17 -16.92
CA PHE A 17 41.07 -38.37 -17.36
C PHE A 17 40.45 -37.70 -16.12
N ALA A 18 40.80 -36.45 -15.89
CA ALA A 18 40.10 -35.60 -14.93
C ALA A 18 38.70 -35.29 -15.49
N CYS A 19 37.66 -35.86 -14.87
CA CYS A 19 36.28 -35.42 -15.08
C CYS A 19 36.17 -33.96 -14.64
N ALA A 20 36.21 -33.03 -15.59
CA ALA A 20 35.88 -31.63 -15.34
C ALA A 20 34.39 -31.54 -14.97
N GLN A 21 34.09 -31.30 -13.69
CA GLN A 21 32.73 -30.98 -13.29
C GLN A 21 32.35 -29.62 -13.92
N PRO A 22 31.16 -29.49 -14.54
CA PRO A 22 30.70 -28.20 -15.03
C PRO A 22 30.56 -27.25 -13.85
N GLN A 23 31.32 -26.15 -13.89
CA GLN A 23 31.13 -25.07 -12.92
C GLN A 23 29.72 -24.49 -13.10
N PRO A 24 29.02 -24.16 -12.00
CA PRO A 24 27.75 -23.46 -12.10
C PRO A 24 27.99 -22.14 -12.85
N GLN A 25 27.29 -21.95 -13.95
CA GLN A 25 27.30 -20.68 -14.68
C GLN A 25 26.78 -19.60 -13.72
N VAL A 26 27.70 -18.80 -13.19
CA VAL A 26 27.35 -17.52 -12.56
C VAL A 26 26.73 -16.69 -13.68
N GLN A 27 25.41 -16.57 -13.68
CA GLN A 27 24.74 -15.61 -14.55
C GLN A 27 25.24 -14.24 -14.10
N VAL A 28 26.11 -13.63 -14.91
CA VAL A 28 26.51 -12.23 -14.73
C VAL A 28 25.27 -11.41 -15.02
N GLU A 29 24.55 -11.06 -13.95
CA GLU A 29 23.39 -10.18 -14.01
C GLU A 29 23.81 -8.91 -14.75
N LYS A 30 23.14 -8.63 -15.88
CA LYS A 30 23.42 -7.46 -16.71
C LYS A 30 23.24 -6.24 -15.81
N LYS A 31 24.32 -5.52 -15.49
CA LYS A 31 24.31 -4.41 -14.53
C LYS A 31 23.23 -3.39 -14.94
N THR A 32 22.10 -3.40 -14.22
CA THR A 32 20.98 -2.50 -14.48
C THR A 32 21.43 -1.05 -14.29
N ASP A 33 21.11 -0.21 -15.28
CA ASP A 33 21.43 1.21 -15.25
C ASP A 33 20.32 1.99 -14.54
N TRP A 34 20.40 2.03 -13.20
CA TRP A 34 19.38 2.66 -12.37
C TRP A 34 19.19 4.16 -12.67
N ALA A 35 20.23 4.84 -13.15
CA ALA A 35 20.13 6.24 -13.55
C ALA A 35 19.22 6.43 -14.77
N LYS A 36 19.11 5.42 -15.65
CA LYS A 36 18.17 5.42 -16.77
C LYS A 36 16.75 5.00 -16.39
N ASN A 37 16.61 4.10 -15.42
CA ASN A 37 15.29 3.63 -14.99
C ASN A 37 14.59 4.62 -14.05
N PHE A 38 15.33 5.32 -13.18
CA PHE A 38 14.73 6.19 -12.17
C PHE A 38 13.78 7.25 -12.74
N PRO A 39 14.08 7.93 -13.87
CA PRO A 39 13.15 8.86 -14.51
C PRO A 39 11.80 8.28 -14.93
N THR A 40 11.69 6.97 -15.15
CA THR A 40 10.42 6.32 -15.50
C THR A 40 9.65 5.83 -14.28
N SER A 41 10.30 5.79 -13.11
CA SER A 41 9.72 5.28 -11.86
C SER A 41 8.57 6.14 -11.33
N LEU A 42 7.73 5.55 -10.47
CA LEU A 42 6.67 6.29 -9.77
C LEU A 42 7.21 7.26 -8.72
N HIS A 43 8.44 7.06 -8.22
CA HIS A 43 9.10 8.01 -7.32
C HIS A 43 9.49 9.29 -8.03
N TYR A 44 9.96 9.19 -9.28
CA TYR A 44 10.27 10.35 -10.12
C TYR A 44 9.00 10.99 -10.68
N THR A 45 8.18 10.22 -11.39
CA THR A 45 7.03 10.76 -12.13
C THR A 45 5.86 11.16 -11.25
N ARG A 46 5.70 10.51 -10.08
CA ARG A 46 4.56 10.68 -9.17
C ARG A 46 3.19 10.46 -9.84
N GLN A 47 3.18 9.77 -10.98
CA GLN A 47 2.02 9.64 -11.88
C GLN A 47 0.80 9.04 -11.19
N GLY A 48 1.00 8.17 -10.18
CA GLY A 48 -0.08 7.61 -9.38
C GLY A 48 -1.04 8.66 -8.81
N LYS A 49 -0.52 9.79 -8.30
CA LYS A 49 -1.36 10.87 -7.75
C LYS A 49 -2.29 11.46 -8.81
N ILE A 50 -1.74 11.75 -9.99
CA ILE A 50 -2.45 12.33 -11.13
C ILE A 50 -3.53 11.34 -11.62
N THR A 51 -3.13 10.08 -11.82
CA THR A 51 -4.04 9.01 -12.26
C THR A 51 -5.24 8.88 -11.33
N PHE A 52 -5.03 8.81 -10.01
CA PHE A 52 -6.14 8.65 -9.07
C PHE A 52 -7.02 9.89 -8.93
N TYR A 53 -6.45 11.08 -9.08
CA TYR A 53 -7.21 12.32 -8.98
C TYR A 53 -8.09 12.58 -10.21
N SER A 54 -7.64 12.19 -11.40
CA SER A 54 -8.29 12.57 -12.65
C SER A 54 -9.74 12.09 -12.76
N ALA A 55 -10.60 12.95 -13.32
CA ALA A 55 -12.01 12.69 -13.58
C ALA A 55 -12.21 11.54 -14.58
N GLN A 56 -11.25 11.35 -15.51
CA GLN A 56 -11.27 10.22 -16.45
C GLN A 56 -11.24 8.87 -15.72
N ASN A 57 -10.61 8.82 -14.55
CA ASN A 57 -10.56 7.64 -13.69
C ASN A 57 -11.61 7.69 -12.57
N GLY A 58 -12.55 8.63 -12.61
CA GLY A 58 -13.56 8.84 -11.58
C GLY A 58 -13.05 9.51 -10.30
N GLY A 59 -11.90 10.19 -10.35
CA GLY A 59 -11.22 10.77 -9.19
C GLY A 59 -11.81 12.07 -8.68
N ALA A 60 -11.13 12.67 -7.70
CA ALA A 60 -11.57 13.89 -7.02
C ALA A 60 -11.70 15.12 -7.93
N GLU A 61 -11.10 15.11 -9.13
CA GLU A 61 -11.33 16.12 -10.15
C GLU A 61 -12.83 16.29 -10.49
N LEU A 62 -13.65 15.24 -10.33
CA LEU A 62 -15.10 15.31 -10.51
C LEU A 62 -15.78 16.31 -9.56
N ILE A 63 -15.25 16.47 -8.34
CA ILE A 63 -15.81 17.41 -7.36
C ILE A 63 -15.11 18.77 -7.39
N THR A 64 -13.83 18.81 -7.75
CA THR A 64 -13.06 20.06 -7.79
C THR A 64 -13.25 20.85 -9.07
N GLY A 65 -13.40 20.17 -10.22
CA GLY A 65 -13.39 20.80 -11.54
C GLY A 65 -12.07 21.50 -11.88
N LYS A 66 -10.98 21.11 -11.22
CA LYS A 66 -9.65 21.75 -11.32
C LYS A 66 -8.57 20.69 -11.53
N PRO A 67 -7.49 21.01 -12.26
CA PRO A 67 -6.35 20.11 -12.35
C PRO A 67 -5.65 19.97 -11.00
N ILE A 68 -4.97 18.84 -10.81
CA ILE A 68 -4.35 18.47 -9.53
C ILE A 68 -3.20 19.41 -9.10
N ASP A 69 -2.60 20.14 -10.05
CA ASP A 69 -1.48 21.06 -9.81
C ASP A 69 -1.88 22.36 -9.12
N GLU A 70 -3.17 22.70 -9.12
CA GLU A 70 -3.75 23.74 -8.27
C GLU A 70 -3.77 23.34 -6.79
N PHE A 71 -3.53 22.07 -6.45
CA PHE A 71 -3.50 21.57 -5.08
C PHE A 71 -2.05 21.27 -4.67
N GLY A 72 -1.68 21.61 -3.43
CA GLY A 72 -0.33 21.31 -2.89
C GLY A 72 0.05 19.81 -2.86
N CYS A 73 -0.87 18.92 -3.19
CA CYS A 73 -0.74 17.45 -3.12
C CYS A 73 0.34 16.86 -4.06
N ILE A 74 0.57 17.43 -5.24
CA ILE A 74 1.58 16.91 -6.18
C ILE A 74 3.00 17.37 -5.85
N LYS A 75 3.12 18.56 -5.25
CA LYS A 75 4.41 19.20 -4.94
C LYS A 75 5.05 18.70 -3.65
N CYS A 76 4.49 17.71 -2.97
CA CYS A 76 5.06 17.20 -1.72
C CYS A 76 6.43 16.54 -1.94
N HIS A 77 7.51 17.26 -1.65
CA HIS A 77 8.86 16.75 -1.45
C HIS A 77 9.22 16.90 0.03
N ALA A 78 10.31 16.27 0.48
CA ALA A 78 10.86 16.56 1.81
C ALA A 78 11.39 18.00 1.86
N GLU A 79 11.48 18.62 3.03
CA GLU A 79 12.02 20.01 3.15
C GLU A 79 13.49 20.10 2.71
N LYS A 80 14.23 18.99 2.84
CA LYS A 80 15.65 18.88 2.53
C LYS A 80 15.92 17.59 1.77
N LYS A 81 16.94 17.62 0.91
CA LYS A 81 17.57 16.44 0.33
C LYS A 81 18.22 15.58 1.42
N ALA A 82 18.59 14.35 1.07
CA ALA A 82 19.21 13.41 2.00
C ALA A 82 20.54 13.92 2.57
N ASN A 83 21.30 14.69 1.78
CA ASN A 83 22.54 15.38 2.15
C ASN A 83 22.32 16.64 3.03
N GLY A 84 21.07 17.03 3.30
CA GLY A 84 20.72 18.19 4.13
C GLY A 84 20.54 19.51 3.39
N GLU A 85 20.77 19.54 2.08
CA GLU A 85 20.50 20.73 1.26
C GLU A 85 19.00 21.06 1.26
N PRO A 86 18.61 22.33 1.42
CA PRO A 86 17.22 22.74 1.35
C PRO A 86 16.65 22.53 -0.06
N ILE A 87 15.41 22.09 -0.15
CA ILE A 87 14.69 22.00 -1.42
C ILE A 87 13.89 23.29 -1.66
N VAL A 88 14.12 23.92 -2.81
CA VAL A 88 13.32 25.04 -3.32
C VAL A 88 12.18 24.47 -4.17
N THR A 89 10.95 24.58 -3.70
CA THR A 89 9.77 23.93 -4.28
C THR A 89 9.53 24.29 -5.74
N GLU A 90 9.79 25.54 -6.12
CA GLU A 90 9.54 26.07 -7.46
C GLU A 90 10.40 25.40 -8.53
N ASN A 91 11.61 24.97 -8.17
CA ASN A 91 12.60 24.39 -9.08
C ASN A 91 12.86 22.90 -8.79
N TYR A 92 12.07 22.29 -7.91
CA TYR A 92 12.32 20.93 -7.47
C TYR A 92 12.04 19.92 -8.59
N VAL A 93 13.06 19.13 -8.91
CA VAL A 93 12.97 17.95 -9.76
C VAL A 93 13.52 16.77 -8.95
N PRO A 94 12.81 15.63 -8.88
CA PRO A 94 13.31 14.48 -8.16
C PRO A 94 14.66 13.99 -8.71
N ASP A 95 15.59 13.66 -7.81
CA ASP A 95 16.91 13.17 -8.18
C ASP A 95 17.44 12.14 -7.16
N CYS A 96 18.65 11.63 -7.40
CA CYS A 96 19.25 10.61 -6.52
C CYS A 96 19.45 11.12 -5.08
N TYR A 97 19.62 12.43 -4.88
CA TYR A 97 19.87 13.03 -3.58
C TYR A 97 18.61 13.18 -2.73
N ASP A 98 17.42 12.90 -3.29
CA ASP A 98 16.20 12.76 -2.50
C ASP A 98 16.31 11.61 -1.48
N CYS A 99 17.06 10.55 -1.83
CA CYS A 99 17.23 9.38 -0.98
C CYS A 99 18.68 9.17 -0.51
N HIS A 100 19.65 9.41 -1.39
CA HIS A 100 21.06 9.14 -1.15
C HIS A 100 21.81 10.38 -0.67
N VAL A 101 22.65 10.27 0.37
CA VAL A 101 23.61 11.34 0.69
C VAL A 101 24.66 11.39 -0.40
N THR A 102 25.14 10.22 -0.80
CA THR A 102 25.98 10.00 -1.99
C THR A 102 25.36 8.89 -2.83
N PRO A 103 25.06 9.11 -4.13
CA PRO A 103 24.44 8.10 -4.97
C PRO A 103 25.12 6.73 -4.86
N GLY A 104 24.36 5.72 -4.46
CA GLY A 104 24.85 4.34 -4.23
C GLY A 104 25.09 3.96 -2.77
N ASP A 105 24.99 4.91 -1.83
CA ASP A 105 24.98 4.61 -0.39
C ASP A 105 23.72 3.83 0.03
N LYS A 106 23.75 3.29 1.26
CA LYS A 106 22.57 2.67 1.86
C LYS A 106 21.62 3.77 2.33
N VAL A 107 20.33 3.57 2.05
CA VAL A 107 19.27 4.50 2.45
C VAL A 107 18.66 4.05 3.78
N ASP A 108 18.58 4.96 4.73
CA ASP A 108 17.95 4.73 6.04
C ASP A 108 16.41 4.88 5.95
N ASP A 109 15.66 4.12 6.75
CA ASP A 109 14.20 4.16 6.79
C ASP A 109 13.65 5.58 7.05
N SER A 110 14.37 6.42 7.79
CA SER A 110 13.96 7.81 8.01
C SER A 110 13.82 8.60 6.71
N LYS A 111 14.61 8.28 5.67
CA LYS A 111 14.51 8.91 4.35
C LYS A 111 13.23 8.48 3.64
N CYS A 112 12.87 7.19 3.73
CA CYS A 112 11.60 6.67 3.23
C CYS A 112 10.43 7.35 3.95
N LEU A 113 10.45 7.37 5.28
CA LEU A 113 9.39 7.89 6.15
C LEU A 113 9.21 9.42 6.07
N ALA A 114 10.18 10.16 5.54
CA ALA A 114 10.04 11.58 5.25
C ALA A 114 8.95 11.85 4.20
N CYS A 115 8.80 10.96 3.23
CA CYS A 115 7.78 11.06 2.17
C CYS A 115 6.61 10.08 2.39
N HIS A 116 6.89 8.88 2.89
CA HIS A 116 5.89 7.85 3.22
C HIS A 116 5.19 8.15 4.55
N ALA A 117 4.56 9.33 4.62
CA ALA A 117 3.94 9.85 5.82
C ALA A 117 2.83 8.94 6.37
N ARG A 118 2.16 8.14 5.52
CA ARG A 118 1.17 7.16 5.97
C ARG A 118 1.82 6.04 6.78
N GLN A 119 2.89 5.45 6.27
CA GLN A 119 3.68 4.45 7.00
C GLN A 119 4.24 5.04 8.30
N LYS A 120 4.72 6.30 8.25
CA LYS A 120 5.14 7.00 9.48
C LYS A 120 4.00 7.13 10.49
N THR A 121 2.77 7.43 10.04
CA THR A 121 1.58 7.50 10.91
C THR A 121 1.19 6.12 11.45
N GLU A 122 1.22 5.07 10.63
CA GLU A 122 0.97 3.68 11.06
C GLU A 122 1.91 3.31 12.23
N ILE A 123 3.20 3.63 12.10
CA ILE A 123 4.22 3.33 13.10
C ILE A 123 4.11 4.24 14.33
N ALA A 124 4.18 5.55 14.14
CA ALA A 124 4.45 6.48 15.23
C ALA A 124 3.18 7.05 15.90
N VAL A 125 2.04 7.04 15.22
CA VAL A 125 0.79 7.64 15.72
C VAL A 125 -0.24 6.58 16.09
N LEU A 126 -0.42 5.60 15.21
CA LEU A 126 -1.37 4.51 15.44
C LEU A 126 -0.75 3.33 16.20
N ASN A 127 0.58 3.32 16.34
CA ASN A 127 1.34 2.26 17.00
C ASN A 127 0.99 0.86 16.47
N LEU A 128 0.78 0.74 15.15
CA LEU A 128 0.50 -0.55 14.52
C LEU A 128 1.78 -1.38 14.53
N THR A 129 1.72 -2.57 15.12
CA THR A 129 2.85 -3.49 15.17
C THR A 129 3.05 -4.20 13.83
N ASP A 130 4.28 -4.62 13.60
CA ASP A 130 4.66 -5.41 12.43
C ASP A 130 5.73 -6.43 12.84
N VAL A 131 5.49 -7.71 12.56
CA VAL A 131 6.39 -8.80 12.97
C VAL A 131 7.77 -8.70 12.33
N HIS A 132 7.87 -8.19 11.11
CA HIS A 132 9.14 -8.04 10.39
C HIS A 132 9.94 -6.87 10.94
N ARG A 133 9.30 -5.70 11.16
CA ARG A 133 9.96 -4.56 11.80
C ARG A 133 10.38 -4.89 13.24
N SER A 134 9.55 -5.63 13.98
CA SER A 134 9.91 -6.12 15.33
C SER A 134 11.11 -7.07 15.30
N ALA A 135 11.31 -7.82 14.21
CA ALA A 135 12.50 -8.63 13.97
C ALA A 135 13.70 -7.83 13.45
N GLY A 136 13.58 -6.51 13.30
CA GLY A 136 14.66 -5.62 12.87
C GLY A 136 14.71 -5.33 11.36
N MET A 137 13.78 -5.87 10.57
CA MET A 137 13.72 -5.59 9.13
C MET A 137 13.41 -4.12 8.85
N LYS A 138 14.06 -3.59 7.83
CA LYS A 138 13.99 -2.24 7.29
C LYS A 138 13.20 -2.21 6.00
N CYS A 139 12.86 -1.03 5.51
CA CYS A 139 12.09 -0.88 4.27
C CYS A 139 12.75 -1.61 3.08
N ILE A 140 14.07 -1.47 2.96
CA ILE A 140 14.87 -2.04 1.87
C ILE A 140 15.15 -3.55 2.00
N ASP A 141 14.79 -4.16 3.14
CA ASP A 141 14.87 -5.62 3.29
C ASP A 141 13.72 -6.33 2.57
N CYS A 142 12.59 -5.63 2.36
CA CYS A 142 11.49 -6.11 1.53
C CYS A 142 11.51 -5.48 0.13
N HIS A 143 11.77 -4.17 0.03
CA HIS A 143 11.72 -3.44 -1.24
C HIS A 143 13.04 -3.52 -2.00
N SER A 144 12.97 -4.07 -3.21
CA SER A 144 14.12 -4.18 -4.10
C SER A 144 14.52 -2.83 -4.70
N LYS A 145 15.75 -2.76 -5.23
CA LYS A 145 16.21 -1.62 -6.04
C LYS A 145 15.27 -1.33 -7.21
N GLU A 146 14.73 -2.37 -7.84
CA GLU A 146 13.79 -2.24 -8.96
C GLU A 146 12.40 -1.74 -8.54
N ASP A 147 11.92 -2.11 -7.34
CA ASP A 147 10.68 -1.54 -6.79
C ASP A 147 10.78 -0.02 -6.67
N ILE A 148 11.92 0.44 -6.16
CA ILE A 148 12.15 1.85 -5.82
C ILE A 148 12.54 2.66 -7.06
N MET A 149 13.56 2.22 -7.80
CA MET A 149 14.13 2.96 -8.92
C MET A 149 13.47 2.63 -10.27
N GLY A 150 12.55 1.67 -10.31
CA GLY A 150 11.83 1.29 -11.52
C GLY A 150 12.57 0.29 -12.40
N ASP A 151 11.82 -0.31 -13.31
CA ASP A 151 12.23 -1.33 -14.27
C ASP A 151 12.43 -0.75 -15.69
N GLY A 152 12.44 0.58 -15.83
CA GLY A 152 12.53 1.29 -17.11
C GLY A 152 11.20 1.46 -17.84
N LYS A 153 10.07 1.00 -17.27
CA LYS A 153 8.72 1.21 -17.82
C LYS A 153 8.00 2.32 -17.08
N HIS A 154 7.06 2.96 -17.77
CA HIS A 154 6.12 3.90 -17.18
C HIS A 154 4.85 3.18 -16.74
N TYR A 155 4.42 3.47 -15.51
CA TYR A 155 3.17 2.96 -14.97
C TYR A 155 2.27 4.12 -14.55
N PRO A 156 0.95 4.04 -14.79
CA PRO A 156 0.03 5.08 -14.34
C PRO A 156 -0.14 5.06 -12.81
N THR A 157 0.08 3.92 -12.16
CA THR A 157 -0.02 3.75 -10.70
C THR A 157 0.66 2.46 -10.27
N LEU A 158 0.99 2.35 -8.97
CA LEU A 158 1.55 1.12 -8.37
C LEU A 158 0.61 -0.08 -8.57
N LEU A 159 -0.71 0.15 -8.58
CA LEU A 159 -1.71 -0.92 -8.73
C LEU A 159 -1.81 -1.50 -10.16
N LYS A 160 -1.08 -0.92 -11.12
CA LYS A 160 -0.97 -1.41 -12.50
C LYS A 160 0.40 -2.01 -12.79
N ARG A 161 1.19 -2.24 -11.73
CA ARG A 161 2.47 -2.93 -11.74
C ARG A 161 2.36 -4.14 -10.82
N GLU A 162 3.07 -5.22 -11.17
CA GLU A 162 3.27 -6.32 -10.24
C GLU A 162 4.24 -5.88 -9.13
N THR A 163 3.82 -6.01 -7.86
CA THR A 163 4.72 -5.74 -6.73
C THR A 163 5.81 -6.81 -6.68
N MET A 164 7.08 -6.39 -6.55
CA MET A 164 8.17 -7.36 -6.38
C MET A 164 8.23 -7.87 -4.93
N VAL A 165 7.62 -7.13 -3.99
CA VAL A 165 7.42 -7.60 -2.61
C VAL A 165 6.31 -8.65 -2.61
N LYS A 166 6.70 -9.91 -2.38
CA LYS A 166 5.81 -11.06 -2.25
C LYS A 166 6.17 -11.83 -0.98
N CYS A 167 5.15 -12.29 -0.26
CA CYS A 167 5.35 -13.10 0.96
C CYS A 167 6.12 -14.37 0.62
N GLU A 168 5.84 -14.94 -0.53
CA GLU A 168 6.40 -16.18 -1.07
C GLU A 168 7.90 -16.07 -1.40
N ASN A 169 8.47 -14.86 -1.46
CA ASN A 169 9.92 -14.69 -1.61
C ASN A 169 10.70 -15.15 -0.36
N CYS A 170 10.04 -15.17 0.81
CA CYS A 170 10.66 -15.55 2.09
C CYS A 170 9.90 -16.65 2.84
N HIS A 171 8.60 -16.83 2.57
CA HIS A 171 7.74 -17.76 3.28
C HIS A 171 7.29 -18.91 2.39
N GLU A 172 7.76 -20.11 2.73
CA GLU A 172 7.08 -21.34 2.33
C GLU A 172 5.88 -21.55 3.27
N TYR A 173 4.66 -21.46 2.74
CA TYR A 173 3.47 -21.70 3.56
C TYR A 173 3.14 -23.19 3.59
N LYS A 174 3.11 -23.75 4.80
CA LYS A 174 2.66 -25.14 5.00
C LYS A 174 1.18 -25.25 4.61
N SER A 175 0.84 -26.32 3.92
CA SER A 175 -0.54 -26.68 3.64
C SER A 175 -1.27 -26.89 4.96
N ASN A 176 -2.23 -26.01 5.25
CA ASN A 176 -3.16 -26.12 6.36
C ASN A 176 -4.58 -25.95 5.81
N PRO A 177 -5.63 -26.34 6.56
CA PRO A 177 -7.00 -26.23 6.07
C PRO A 177 -7.37 -24.82 5.57
N ALA A 178 -6.90 -23.77 6.25
CA ALA A 178 -7.18 -22.40 5.83
C ALA A 178 -6.55 -22.07 4.47
N HIS A 179 -5.26 -22.38 4.25
CA HIS A 179 -4.60 -22.15 2.97
C HIS A 179 -5.21 -22.95 1.82
N ILE A 180 -5.64 -24.19 2.07
CA ILE A 180 -6.29 -25.05 1.06
C ILE A 180 -7.63 -24.44 0.63
N LEU A 181 -8.43 -23.99 1.60
CA LEU A 181 -9.76 -23.42 1.34
C LEU A 181 -9.70 -22.00 0.75
N HIS A 182 -8.65 -21.23 1.07
CA HIS A 182 -8.54 -19.81 0.73
C HIS A 182 -7.46 -19.50 -0.32
N GLY A 183 -7.16 -20.43 -1.24
CA GLY A 183 -6.15 -20.21 -2.28
C GLY A 183 -6.38 -19.00 -3.21
N LYS A 184 -7.60 -18.42 -3.22
CA LYS A 184 -7.94 -17.17 -3.92
C LYS A 184 -8.00 -15.94 -3.02
N VAL A 185 -7.57 -16.03 -1.77
CA VAL A 185 -7.42 -14.90 -0.85
C VAL A 185 -5.95 -14.57 -0.76
N TYR A 186 -5.60 -13.29 -0.93
CA TYR A 186 -4.22 -12.85 -0.86
C TYR A 186 -3.72 -12.83 0.60
N CYS A 187 -2.43 -13.10 0.81
CA CYS A 187 -1.85 -13.31 2.15
C CYS A 187 -2.18 -12.17 3.12
N THR A 188 -2.13 -10.91 2.66
CA THR A 188 -2.39 -9.75 3.53
C THR A 188 -3.86 -9.58 3.91
N SER A 189 -4.81 -10.19 3.22
CA SER A 189 -6.21 -10.23 3.71
C SER A 189 -6.31 -10.98 5.04
N CYS A 190 -5.51 -12.02 5.25
CA CYS A 190 -5.46 -12.72 6.54
C CYS A 190 -4.40 -12.15 7.48
N HIS A 191 -3.20 -11.85 6.97
CA HIS A 191 -2.03 -11.60 7.82
C HIS A 191 -1.78 -10.13 8.18
N GLN A 192 -2.52 -9.17 7.64
CA GLN A 192 -2.40 -7.80 8.14
C GLN A 192 -3.23 -7.56 9.40
N THR A 193 -2.79 -6.60 10.19
CA THR A 193 -3.51 -6.14 11.39
C THR A 193 -4.53 -5.04 11.10
N SER A 194 -4.24 -4.12 10.18
CA SER A 194 -5.13 -3.00 9.83
C SER A 194 -4.66 -2.30 8.56
N VAL A 195 -5.58 -1.62 7.87
CA VAL A 195 -5.24 -0.53 6.94
C VAL A 195 -5.31 0.83 7.65
N ILE A 196 -4.63 1.84 7.09
CA ILE A 196 -4.82 3.26 7.44
C ILE A 196 -5.68 3.96 6.39
N SER A 197 -6.62 4.79 6.86
CA SER A 197 -7.38 5.74 6.03
C SER A 197 -7.15 7.16 6.50
N CYS A 198 -6.91 8.08 5.57
CA CYS A 198 -6.98 9.51 5.86
C CYS A 198 -8.42 9.97 5.64
N TYR A 199 -9.07 10.43 6.70
CA TYR A 199 -10.47 10.83 6.64
C TYR A 199 -10.63 12.34 6.45
N ASN A 200 -11.49 12.71 5.51
CA ASN A 200 -11.92 14.06 5.18
C ASN A 200 -10.76 15.01 4.90
N CYS A 201 -10.01 14.71 3.83
CA CYS A 201 -9.11 15.69 3.23
C CYS A 201 -9.92 16.92 2.82
N HIS A 202 -9.60 18.08 3.41
CA HIS A 202 -10.25 19.35 3.11
C HIS A 202 -9.54 20.00 1.93
N LEU A 203 -10.12 19.89 0.74
CA LEU A 203 -9.48 20.30 -0.49
C LEU A 203 -9.44 21.83 -0.64
N ASP A 204 -10.37 22.56 -0.03
CA ASP A 204 -10.30 24.02 0.08
C ASP A 204 -9.02 24.48 0.81
N SER A 205 -8.58 23.73 1.83
CA SER A 205 -7.28 23.96 2.47
C SER A 205 -6.11 23.55 1.58
N ALA A 206 -6.25 22.47 0.81
CA ALA A 206 -5.20 22.01 -0.09
C ALA A 206 -4.92 22.98 -1.26
N GLU A 207 -5.92 23.75 -1.71
CA GLU A 207 -5.74 24.90 -2.63
C GLU A 207 -4.91 26.02 -2.00
N LYS A 208 -4.91 26.14 -0.66
CA LYS A 208 -4.06 27.07 0.11
C LYS A 208 -2.74 26.41 0.54
N HIS A 209 -2.38 25.29 -0.07
CA HIS A 209 -1.21 24.49 0.25
C HIS A 209 -1.17 23.97 1.70
N GLN A 210 -2.32 23.89 2.37
CA GLN A 210 -2.46 23.32 3.71
C GLN A 210 -2.96 21.87 3.63
N LYS A 211 -2.15 20.92 4.12
CA LYS A 211 -2.52 19.50 4.18
C LYS A 211 -3.43 19.22 5.38
N ARG A 212 -4.71 19.57 5.24
CA ARG A 212 -5.71 19.42 6.30
C ARG A 212 -6.58 18.19 6.07
N SER A 213 -6.53 17.26 7.02
CA SER A 213 -7.47 16.14 7.15
C SER A 213 -7.99 16.11 8.58
N PHE A 214 -9.15 15.50 8.83
CA PHE A 214 -9.66 15.40 10.19
C PHE A 214 -8.74 14.57 11.08
N ARG A 215 -8.55 13.28 10.76
CA ARG A 215 -7.61 12.38 11.43
C ARG A 215 -7.39 11.09 10.63
N PRO A 216 -6.31 10.33 10.92
CA PRO A 216 -6.20 8.95 10.45
C PRO A 216 -7.21 8.05 11.15
N LEU A 217 -7.78 7.09 10.41
CA LEU A 217 -8.63 6.02 10.89
C LEU A 217 -7.94 4.67 10.64
N ALA A 218 -8.16 3.71 11.53
CA ALA A 218 -7.60 2.37 11.48
C ALA A 218 -8.48 1.37 12.26
N GLY A 219 -8.07 0.11 12.32
CA GLY A 219 -8.76 -1.02 12.95
C GLY A 219 -9.78 -1.70 12.03
N PHE A 220 -9.64 -1.55 10.72
CA PHE A 220 -10.49 -2.19 9.72
C PHE A 220 -9.67 -2.58 8.48
N GLU A 221 -10.29 -3.35 7.60
CA GLU A 221 -9.88 -3.52 6.20
C GLU A 221 -11.12 -3.72 5.33
N ILE A 222 -11.05 -3.31 4.06
CA ILE A 222 -12.09 -3.62 3.07
C ILE A 222 -11.62 -4.81 2.24
N LEU A 223 -12.49 -5.77 1.94
CA LEU A 223 -12.17 -6.84 1.00
C LEU A 223 -12.69 -6.52 -0.39
N VAL A 224 -11.81 -6.59 -1.40
CA VAL A 224 -12.11 -6.36 -2.81
C VAL A 224 -11.51 -7.45 -3.69
N ASN A 225 -12.03 -7.64 -4.89
CA ASN A 225 -11.38 -8.46 -5.91
C ASN A 225 -10.32 -7.65 -6.64
N PHE A 226 -9.09 -8.17 -6.68
CA PHE A 226 -7.96 -7.54 -7.35
C PHE A 226 -7.00 -8.61 -7.86
N GLN A 227 -6.57 -8.49 -9.13
CA GLN A 227 -5.63 -9.44 -9.75
C GLN A 227 -6.02 -10.92 -9.56
N GLY A 228 -7.32 -11.23 -9.67
CA GLY A 228 -7.85 -12.59 -9.55
C GLY A 228 -7.89 -13.18 -8.13
N LYS A 229 -7.55 -12.39 -7.09
CA LYS A 229 -7.66 -12.78 -5.68
C LYS A 229 -8.46 -11.75 -4.88
N VAL A 230 -8.88 -12.12 -3.67
CA VAL A 230 -9.41 -11.18 -2.67
C VAL A 230 -8.23 -10.47 -2.02
N TYR A 231 -8.20 -9.15 -2.13
CA TYR A 231 -7.19 -8.29 -1.51
C TYR A 231 -7.83 -7.39 -0.47
N PRO A 232 -7.03 -6.93 0.50
CA PRO A 232 -7.43 -5.80 1.30
C PRO A 232 -7.37 -4.49 0.51
N ALA A 233 -8.28 -3.61 0.85
CA ALA A 233 -8.38 -2.26 0.37
C ALA A 233 -8.55 -1.30 1.54
N ASN A 234 -8.19 -0.04 1.29
CA ASN A 234 -8.57 1.07 2.16
C ASN A 234 -9.56 1.97 1.43
N TYR A 235 -10.04 2.98 2.15
CA TYR A 235 -10.74 4.10 1.55
C TYR A 235 -10.09 5.41 1.95
N MET A 236 -10.37 6.47 1.21
CA MET A 236 -10.06 7.84 1.60
C MET A 236 -11.22 8.74 1.20
N THR A 237 -11.50 9.74 2.02
CA THR A 237 -12.55 10.71 1.76
C THR A 237 -11.97 12.11 1.58
N ALA A 238 -12.62 12.90 0.73
CA ALA A 238 -12.29 14.30 0.52
C ALA A 238 -13.55 15.15 0.45
N VAL A 239 -13.41 16.42 0.81
CA VAL A 239 -14.47 17.42 0.72
C VAL A 239 -13.92 18.66 0.01
N TYR A 240 -14.69 19.20 -0.92
CA TYR A 240 -14.38 20.45 -1.62
C TYR A 240 -15.65 21.27 -1.83
N ARG A 241 -15.72 22.49 -1.29
CA ARG A 241 -16.90 23.37 -1.45
C ARG A 241 -18.23 22.63 -1.22
N ASN A 242 -18.31 21.90 -0.10
CA ASN A 242 -19.46 21.05 0.30
C ASN A 242 -19.76 19.83 -0.60
N LYS A 243 -18.95 19.58 -1.64
CA LYS A 243 -19.00 18.34 -2.40
C LYS A 243 -18.16 17.26 -1.72
N THR A 244 -18.62 16.03 -1.77
CA THR A 244 -18.02 14.89 -1.07
C THR A 244 -17.53 13.84 -2.04
N PHE A 245 -16.36 13.28 -1.75
CA PHE A 245 -15.73 12.24 -2.55
C PHE A 245 -15.23 11.12 -1.66
N VAL A 246 -15.37 9.88 -2.13
CA VAL A 246 -14.71 8.71 -1.55
C VAL A 246 -14.04 7.89 -2.65
N THR A 247 -12.85 7.39 -2.35
CA THR A 247 -12.16 6.39 -3.18
C THR A 247 -11.88 5.14 -2.37
N ILE A 248 -12.03 3.97 -2.98
CA ILE A 248 -11.66 2.66 -2.44
C ILE A 248 -10.60 2.04 -3.35
N GLN A 249 -9.49 1.59 -2.78
CA GLN A 249 -8.37 1.07 -3.55
C GLN A 249 -7.67 -0.06 -2.79
N PRO A 250 -7.16 -1.10 -3.48
CA PRO A 250 -6.25 -2.07 -2.90
C PRO A 250 -5.12 -1.38 -2.13
N PHE A 251 -4.81 -1.91 -0.96
CA PHE A 251 -3.84 -1.31 -0.05
C PHE A 251 -2.81 -2.32 0.41
N TYR A 252 -1.54 -2.00 0.18
CA TYR A 252 -0.40 -2.77 0.70
C TYR A 252 0.02 -2.19 2.05
N THR A 253 -0.55 -2.75 3.12
CA THR A 253 -0.23 -2.38 4.51
C THR A 253 1.22 -2.73 4.88
N HIS A 254 1.77 -1.97 5.82
CA HIS A 254 3.09 -2.24 6.43
C HIS A 254 2.95 -2.69 7.88
N ALA A 255 1.80 -3.28 8.22
CA ALA A 255 1.48 -3.79 9.55
C ALA A 255 1.03 -5.25 9.46
N ILE A 256 2.01 -6.15 9.41
CA ILE A 256 1.81 -7.60 9.35
C ILE A 256 1.85 -8.21 10.75
N GLY A 257 0.87 -9.05 11.05
CA GLY A 257 0.70 -9.69 12.35
C GLY A 257 0.25 -11.14 12.24
N LYS A 258 -0.41 -11.60 13.32
CA LYS A 258 -1.05 -12.91 13.33
C LYS A 258 -2.16 -12.96 12.27
N PRO A 259 -2.39 -14.12 11.63
CA PRO A 259 -3.54 -14.28 10.75
C PRO A 259 -4.83 -14.02 11.52
N LYS A 260 -5.81 -13.43 10.85
CA LYS A 260 -7.18 -13.31 11.35
C LYS A 260 -7.81 -14.68 11.58
N GLU A 261 -8.61 -14.76 12.62
CA GLU A 261 -9.47 -15.91 12.90
C GLU A 261 -10.64 -15.96 11.91
N CYS A 262 -11.21 -17.15 11.72
CA CYS A 262 -12.28 -17.36 10.74
C CYS A 262 -13.49 -16.45 11.00
N SER A 263 -13.86 -16.23 12.27
CA SER A 263 -14.99 -15.40 12.68
C SER A 263 -14.77 -13.90 12.49
N GLU A 264 -13.53 -13.44 12.32
CA GLU A 264 -13.26 -12.03 12.02
C GLU A 264 -13.69 -11.67 10.59
N CYS A 265 -13.69 -12.66 9.69
CA CYS A 265 -14.11 -12.53 8.30
C CYS A 265 -15.53 -13.07 8.04
N HIS A 266 -15.81 -14.29 8.53
CA HIS A 266 -17.06 -15.00 8.28
C HIS A 266 -18.11 -14.63 9.34
N GLY A 267 -19.15 -13.90 8.91
CA GLY A 267 -20.13 -13.31 9.81
C GLY A 267 -19.60 -12.10 10.56
N SER A 268 -18.75 -11.28 9.93
CA SER A 268 -18.28 -10.04 10.54
C SER A 268 -19.45 -9.08 10.83
N GLU A 269 -19.31 -8.22 11.84
CA GLU A 269 -20.37 -7.26 12.21
C GLU A 269 -20.78 -6.33 11.05
N PRO A 270 -19.85 -5.78 10.23
CA PRO A 270 -20.23 -5.02 9.04
C PRO A 270 -21.04 -5.85 8.03
N LEU A 271 -20.76 -7.13 7.89
CA LEU A 271 -21.53 -8.02 7.02
C LEU A 271 -22.92 -8.29 7.58
N LYS A 272 -23.06 -8.49 8.89
CA LYS A 272 -24.38 -8.66 9.54
C LYS A 272 -25.24 -7.40 9.40
N GLU A 273 -24.64 -6.21 9.54
CA GLU A 273 -25.33 -4.93 9.28
C GLU A 273 -25.84 -4.87 7.83
N TYR A 274 -24.98 -5.21 6.87
CA TYR A 274 -25.35 -5.24 5.45
C TYR A 274 -26.49 -6.22 5.15
N LEU A 275 -26.41 -7.45 5.67
CA LEU A 275 -27.43 -8.47 5.42
C LEU A 275 -28.80 -8.13 6.04
N SER A 276 -28.82 -7.39 7.15
CA SER A 276 -30.05 -7.03 7.84
C SER A 276 -30.67 -5.71 7.36
N THR A 277 -29.85 -4.76 6.90
CA THR A 277 -30.30 -3.39 6.57
C THR A 277 -30.05 -2.97 5.12
N GLY A 278 -29.23 -3.73 4.39
CA GLY A 278 -28.69 -3.33 3.10
C GLY A 278 -27.65 -2.20 3.19
N LYS A 279 -27.13 -1.89 4.40
CA LYS A 279 -26.18 -0.80 4.65
C LYS A 279 -24.98 -1.23 5.48
N ILE A 280 -23.86 -0.54 5.27
CA ILE A 280 -22.64 -0.66 6.08
C ILE A 280 -22.26 0.74 6.55
N THR A 281 -22.26 0.95 7.87
CA THR A 281 -21.86 2.23 8.45
C THR A 281 -20.33 2.31 8.54
N MET A 282 -19.72 3.02 7.58
CA MET A 282 -18.27 3.18 7.51
C MET A 282 -17.76 4.22 8.52
N THR A 283 -18.50 5.31 8.66
CA THR A 283 -18.21 6.39 9.62
C THR A 283 -19.49 7.04 10.12
N LYS A 284 -19.48 7.46 11.39
CA LYS A 284 -20.59 8.19 12.01
C LYS A 284 -20.06 9.33 12.87
N TRP A 285 -20.63 10.52 12.70
CA TRP A 285 -20.21 11.72 13.40
C TRP A 285 -21.12 12.03 14.59
N ASN A 286 -20.50 12.43 15.70
CA ASN A 286 -21.17 12.94 16.88
C ASN A 286 -20.87 14.45 17.01
N GLU A 287 -21.88 15.28 16.74
CA GLU A 287 -21.72 16.75 16.74
C GLU A 287 -21.45 17.30 18.15
N SER A 288 -22.12 16.79 19.18
CA SER A 288 -21.98 17.26 20.56
C SER A 288 -20.58 17.01 21.13
N GLY A 289 -19.99 15.85 20.81
CA GLY A 289 -18.65 15.47 21.26
C GLY A 289 -17.55 15.86 20.28
N LYS A 290 -17.88 16.30 19.06
CA LYS A 290 -16.94 16.48 17.95
C LYS A 290 -16.09 15.23 17.69
N MET A 291 -16.74 14.06 17.74
CA MET A 291 -16.10 12.75 17.63
C MET A 291 -16.57 12.00 16.40
N MET A 292 -15.64 11.32 15.74
CA MET A 292 -15.95 10.37 14.68
C MET A 292 -15.85 8.95 15.24
N SER A 293 -16.83 8.10 14.97
CA SER A 293 -16.67 6.64 15.02
C SER A 293 -16.45 6.10 13.61
N SER A 294 -15.67 5.02 13.51
CA SER A 294 -15.42 4.35 12.23
C SER A 294 -15.69 2.86 12.38
N VAL A 295 -16.01 2.22 11.26
CA VAL A 295 -16.11 0.77 11.15
C VAL A 295 -14.85 0.09 11.68
N LYS A 296 -15.02 -1.12 12.22
CA LYS A 296 -13.98 -1.99 12.74
C LYS A 296 -14.09 -3.38 12.14
N GLY A 297 -12.96 -4.08 12.08
CA GLY A 297 -12.88 -5.44 11.55
C GLY A 297 -12.94 -5.50 10.03
N VAL A 298 -13.30 -6.67 9.52
CA VAL A 298 -13.31 -6.97 8.08
C VAL A 298 -14.62 -6.52 7.44
N VAL A 299 -14.51 -5.68 6.42
CA VAL A 299 -15.63 -5.12 5.67
C VAL A 299 -15.66 -5.70 4.26
N PRO A 300 -16.57 -6.64 3.94
CA PRO A 300 -16.75 -7.12 2.58
C PRO A 300 -17.34 -5.99 1.71
N LEU A 301 -16.73 -5.65 0.58
CA LEU A 301 -17.30 -4.66 -0.34
C LEU A 301 -18.37 -5.31 -1.23
N PRO A 302 -19.67 -5.02 -1.06
CA PRO A 302 -20.71 -5.71 -1.82
C PRO A 302 -20.84 -5.15 -3.25
N PRO A 303 -21.50 -5.88 -4.18
CA PRO A 303 -21.71 -5.41 -5.55
C PRO A 303 -22.41 -4.04 -5.66
N ASP A 304 -23.31 -3.74 -4.75
CA ASP A 304 -24.11 -2.50 -4.64
C ASP A 304 -23.47 -1.46 -3.70
N TRP A 305 -22.15 -1.54 -3.47
CA TRP A 305 -21.42 -0.72 -2.49
C TRP A 305 -21.68 0.78 -2.55
N LYS A 306 -21.98 1.34 -3.73
CA LYS A 306 -22.30 2.77 -3.88
C LYS A 306 -23.52 3.19 -3.06
N ASP A 307 -24.49 2.29 -2.94
CA ASP A 307 -25.70 2.49 -2.14
C ASP A 307 -25.54 1.95 -0.72
N ALA A 308 -24.81 0.84 -0.57
CA ALA A 308 -24.65 0.15 0.71
C ALA A 308 -23.78 0.93 1.70
N LEU A 309 -22.66 1.52 1.26
CA LEU A 309 -21.74 2.19 2.17
C LEU A 309 -22.29 3.56 2.62
N LYS A 310 -22.21 3.82 3.93
CA LYS A 310 -22.62 5.08 4.55
C LYS A 310 -21.45 5.76 5.24
N PHE A 311 -21.24 7.02 4.91
CA PHE A 311 -20.16 7.85 5.44
C PHE A 311 -20.72 9.17 5.93
N ASP A 312 -20.51 9.54 7.19
CA ASP A 312 -20.79 10.89 7.65
C ASP A 312 -19.62 11.83 7.30
N TYR A 313 -19.80 12.64 6.26
CA TYR A 313 -18.83 13.66 5.92
C TYR A 313 -18.95 14.86 6.87
N ILE A 314 -17.80 15.40 7.23
CA ILE A 314 -17.62 16.63 8.01
C ILE A 314 -16.86 17.68 7.18
N THR A 315 -16.99 18.96 7.50
CA THR A 315 -16.21 20.02 6.86
C THR A 315 -15.51 20.90 7.88
N TYR A 316 -14.39 21.50 7.47
CA TYR A 316 -13.64 22.44 8.29
C TYR A 316 -14.20 23.85 8.07
N ILE A 317 -14.56 24.54 9.15
CA ILE A 317 -15.24 25.84 9.09
C ILE A 317 -14.32 27.04 9.38
N GLY A 318 -13.07 26.80 9.74
CA GLY A 318 -12.08 27.86 9.91
C GLY A 318 -11.51 28.35 8.57
N ASP A 319 -10.67 29.39 8.61
CA ASP A 319 -9.96 29.85 7.40
C ASP A 319 -9.08 28.72 6.83
N PRO A 320 -9.32 28.29 5.57
CA PRO A 320 -8.56 27.21 4.96
C PRO A 320 -7.04 27.46 4.87
N SER A 321 -6.62 28.73 4.91
CA SER A 321 -5.23 29.18 4.84
C SER A 321 -4.49 29.09 6.17
N ASN A 322 -5.22 28.94 7.28
CA ASN A 322 -4.61 28.81 8.60
C ASN A 322 -3.67 27.60 8.66
N PRO A 323 -2.60 27.66 9.46
CA PRO A 323 -1.76 26.51 9.74
C PRO A 323 -2.58 25.31 10.24
N VAL A 324 -2.20 24.11 9.84
CA VAL A 324 -2.87 22.88 10.28
C VAL A 324 -2.54 22.63 11.75
N LYS A 325 -3.57 22.66 12.59
CA LYS A 325 -3.53 22.33 14.01
C LYS A 325 -4.49 21.17 14.30
N PRO A 326 -4.18 20.28 15.25
CA PRO A 326 -5.06 19.19 15.66
C PRO A 326 -6.21 19.74 16.54
N GLU A 327 -7.14 20.47 15.93
CA GLU A 327 -8.26 21.10 16.63
C GLU A 327 -9.60 20.50 16.14
N PRO A 328 -10.29 19.69 16.96
CA PRO A 328 -11.54 19.05 16.55
C PRO A 328 -12.72 20.04 16.45
N TYR A 329 -12.66 21.17 17.14
CA TYR A 329 -13.77 22.13 17.26
C TYR A 329 -14.12 22.84 15.95
N ASN A 330 -13.17 22.93 15.03
CA ASN A 330 -13.36 23.56 13.73
C ASN A 330 -13.94 22.60 12.69
N TRP A 331 -14.45 21.43 13.10
CA TRP A 331 -15.13 20.48 12.22
C TRP A 331 -16.61 20.36 12.59
N THR A 332 -17.47 20.25 11.58
CA THR A 332 -18.92 20.07 11.74
C THR A 332 -19.47 19.10 10.70
N TYR A 333 -20.59 18.47 11.01
CA TYR A 333 -21.31 17.63 10.07
C TYR A 333 -21.63 18.38 8.77
N LEU A 334 -21.45 17.69 7.64
CA LEU A 334 -21.81 18.18 6.32
C LEU A 334 -23.01 17.41 5.77
N LYS A 335 -22.85 16.11 5.47
CA LYS A 335 -23.88 15.21 4.94
C LYS A 335 -23.42 13.76 4.96
N SER A 336 -24.35 12.81 4.80
CA SER A 336 -24.03 11.38 4.72
C SER A 336 -24.04 10.79 3.30
N SER A 337 -24.17 11.63 2.26
CA SER A 337 -24.13 11.22 0.85
C SER A 337 -22.78 11.55 0.21
N SER A 338 -22.35 10.67 -0.70
CA SER A 338 -21.15 10.87 -1.54
C SER A 338 -21.58 11.43 -2.89
N ASP A 339 -21.04 12.57 -3.32
CA ASP A 339 -21.35 13.12 -4.66
C ASP A 339 -20.56 12.41 -5.76
N ALA A 340 -19.35 11.97 -5.45
CA ALA A 340 -18.52 11.17 -6.34
C ALA A 340 -17.88 10.00 -5.59
N MET A 341 -17.85 8.85 -6.25
CA MET A 341 -17.30 7.61 -5.68
C MET A 341 -16.42 6.93 -6.71
N GLN A 342 -15.22 6.54 -6.28
CA GLN A 342 -14.24 5.87 -7.12
C GLN A 342 -13.89 4.52 -6.52
N ILE A 343 -13.80 3.50 -7.37
CA ILE A 343 -13.00 2.31 -7.09
C ILE A 343 -11.96 2.24 -8.20
N CYS A 344 -10.66 2.27 -7.87
CA CYS A 344 -9.65 2.04 -8.88
C CYS A 344 -9.16 0.62 -8.83
N CYS A 345 -8.99 0.08 -10.04
CA CYS A 345 -8.07 -1.01 -10.28
C CYS A 345 -8.54 -2.35 -9.69
N ALA A 346 -9.64 -2.36 -8.95
CA ALA A 346 -10.26 -3.48 -8.26
C ALA A 346 -11.78 -3.48 -8.48
N GLU A 347 -12.42 -4.57 -8.09
CA GLU A 347 -13.86 -4.79 -8.20
C GLU A 347 -14.43 -5.13 -6.83
N PRO A 348 -15.72 -4.86 -6.57
CA PRO A 348 -16.40 -5.38 -5.39
C PRO A 348 -16.38 -6.91 -5.38
N LEU A 349 -16.67 -7.49 -4.22
CA LEU A 349 -16.89 -8.92 -4.11
C LEU A 349 -18.15 -9.33 -4.88
N THR A 350 -18.17 -10.55 -5.39
CA THR A 350 -19.34 -11.14 -6.03
C THR A 350 -20.40 -11.51 -4.98
N ARG A 351 -21.65 -11.71 -5.43
CA ARG A 351 -22.73 -12.18 -4.54
C ARG A 351 -22.35 -13.51 -3.87
N ASP A 352 -21.83 -14.46 -4.63
CA ASP A 352 -21.35 -15.75 -4.09
C ASP A 352 -20.25 -15.59 -3.02
N GLN A 353 -19.35 -14.62 -3.16
CA GLN A 353 -18.34 -14.35 -2.14
C GLN A 353 -18.96 -13.77 -0.87
N ILE A 354 -19.92 -12.84 -1.01
CA ILE A 354 -20.70 -12.32 0.12
C ILE A 354 -21.46 -13.44 0.83
N GLU A 355 -22.13 -14.33 0.09
CA GLU A 355 -22.84 -15.49 0.65
C GLU A 355 -21.91 -16.47 1.37
N LYS A 356 -20.70 -16.69 0.85
CA LYS A 356 -19.68 -17.52 1.53
C LYS A 356 -19.20 -16.88 2.83
N LEU A 357 -19.03 -15.56 2.86
CA LEU A 357 -18.67 -14.83 4.08
C LEU A 357 -19.84 -14.77 5.06
N ALA A 358 -21.09 -14.83 4.59
CA ALA A 358 -22.27 -14.81 5.45
C ALA A 358 -22.45 -16.09 6.27
N LYS A 359 -21.88 -17.21 5.82
CA LYS A 359 -21.86 -18.46 6.58
C LYS A 359 -20.95 -18.30 7.79
N GLU A 360 -21.54 -18.10 8.96
CA GLU A 360 -20.78 -18.02 10.22
C GLU A 360 -19.93 -19.29 10.39
N PHE A 361 -18.64 -19.10 10.68
CA PHE A 361 -17.72 -20.22 10.83
C PHE A 361 -18.18 -21.16 11.96
N GLY A 362 -18.31 -22.45 11.64
CA GLY A 362 -18.77 -23.48 12.59
C GLY A 362 -20.30 -23.63 12.69
N LYS A 363 -21.08 -22.85 11.92
CA LYS A 363 -22.54 -23.05 11.80
C LYS A 363 -22.87 -23.62 10.42
N LYS A 364 -23.77 -24.62 10.39
CA LYS A 364 -24.21 -25.30 9.16
C LYS A 364 -25.16 -24.44 8.34
#